data_AF-A0A0D6PZ33-F1
#
_entry.id   AF-A0A0D6PZ33-F1
#
_cell.length_a   1.000
_cell.length_b   1.000
_cell.length_c   1.000
_cell.angle_alpha   90.00
_cell.angle_beta   90.00
_cell.angle_gamma   90.00
#
_symmetry.space_group_name_H-M   'P 1'
#
loop_
_entity.id
_entity.type
_entity.pdbx_description
1 polymer ?
#
loop_
_entity_poly.entity_id
_entity_poly.type
_entity_poly.pdbx_seq_one_letter_code
_entity_poly.pdbx_strand_id
1 'polypeptide(L)'
;MTDISRRNFVTVGAAFAGVASAMGSGVQAVHAAGGGNGFMAASAGGPDGPDGPGPNRHKAPGLQGICALCEVTGGGEKVYGIAAEYDAAIDPASLTHDTYTTSVFPAAQGFFAGMPHEPDKNDTTAAPKPRPVVAIYTSDGPAIRPDRQSVTGRYVITEFRHDPDLSVPTTDSDRVTLTQDKSVRTTGGVVYAASKTVWSNAGRRGNRVVIRGVDA
;
A
#
# COMPACT_ATOMS: atom_id res chain seq x y z
N MET A 1 -32.97 47.16 -3.63
CA MET A 1 -32.47 48.25 -2.77
C MET A 1 -32.37 47.70 -1.36
N THR A 2 -31.18 47.86 -0.77
CA THR A 2 -30.80 47.81 0.65
C THR A 2 -31.94 47.77 1.67
N ASP A 3 -31.85 46.91 2.69
CA ASP A 3 -31.14 47.30 3.92
C ASP A 3 -30.89 46.14 4.90
N ILE A 4 -29.76 46.21 5.59
CA ILE A 4 -29.36 45.37 6.73
C ILE A 4 -29.72 46.16 7.98
N SER A 5 -30.23 45.51 9.04
CA SER A 5 -30.09 46.10 10.39
C SER A 5 -29.76 45.05 11.44
N ARG A 6 -28.74 45.38 12.23
CA ARG A 6 -28.09 44.58 13.26
C ARG A 6 -28.59 45.00 14.65
N ARG A 7 -28.35 44.07 15.60
CA ARG A 7 -28.14 44.25 17.06
C ARG A 7 -29.38 44.17 17.95
N ASN A 8 -29.31 43.24 18.89
CA ASN A 8 -29.65 43.53 20.28
C ASN A 8 -28.53 43.03 21.20
N PHE A 9 -28.09 43.95 22.06
CA PHE A 9 -27.12 43.83 23.15
C PHE A 9 -27.90 43.97 24.45
N VAL A 10 -27.69 43.09 25.43
CA VAL A 10 -28.00 43.29 26.87
C VAL A 10 -27.01 42.35 27.62
N THR A 11 -25.88 42.80 28.19
CA THR A 11 -25.63 43.49 29.48
C THR A 11 -26.20 42.73 30.69
N VAL A 12 -25.37 42.24 31.63
CA VAL A 12 -25.21 42.66 33.05
C VAL A 12 -24.59 41.41 33.74
N GLY A 13 -23.67 41.44 34.69
CA GLY A 13 -23.06 42.53 35.45
C GLY A 13 -21.88 41.97 36.27
N ALA A 14 -21.02 42.89 36.70
CA ALA A 14 -19.85 42.62 37.51
C ALA A 14 -20.20 42.43 39.00
N ALA A 15 -19.41 41.62 39.69
CA ALA A 15 -19.11 41.83 41.11
C ALA A 15 -17.65 41.45 41.37
N PHE A 16 -16.87 42.42 41.82
CA PHE A 16 -15.48 42.32 42.25
C PHE A 16 -15.44 42.53 43.77
N ALA A 17 -14.70 41.69 44.50
CA ALA A 17 -14.00 41.96 45.76
C ALA A 17 -13.14 40.72 46.05
N GLY A 18 -11.80 40.76 45.99
CA GLY A 18 -10.89 41.31 47.02
C GLY A 18 -10.71 40.26 48.13
N VAL A 19 -9.54 39.74 48.50
CA VAL A 19 -8.29 40.39 48.94
C VAL A 19 -7.13 39.35 48.96
N ALA A 20 -5.91 39.87 49.03
CA ALA A 20 -4.58 39.33 48.74
C ALA A 20 -3.92 38.31 49.72
N SER A 21 -2.97 37.55 49.13
CA SER A 21 -1.65 37.10 49.59
C SER A 21 -1.46 36.22 50.85
N ALA A 22 -0.96 34.99 50.66
CA ALA A 22 0.14 34.41 51.45
C ALA A 22 0.75 33.16 50.77
N MET A 23 2.00 32.90 51.11
CA MET A 23 2.96 31.97 50.50
C MET A 23 2.63 30.48 50.67
N GLY A 24 3.13 29.63 49.77
CA GLY A 24 3.20 28.19 49.99
C GLY A 24 3.75 27.40 48.80
N SER A 25 5.01 26.98 48.87
CA SER A 25 5.61 25.96 48.01
C SER A 25 4.85 24.64 48.15
N GLY A 26 4.42 24.02 47.05
CA GLY A 26 3.74 22.73 47.10
C GLY A 26 3.33 22.22 45.72
N VAL A 27 3.92 21.08 45.35
CA VAL A 27 3.66 20.31 44.14
C VAL A 27 2.19 19.89 44.08
N GLN A 28 1.50 20.16 42.96
CA GLN A 28 0.43 19.27 42.47
C GLN A 28 0.14 19.57 41.00
N ALA A 29 0.34 18.53 40.19
CA ALA A 29 0.05 18.51 38.77
C ALA A 29 -1.41 18.89 38.52
N VAL A 30 -1.61 19.91 37.68
CA VAL A 30 -2.93 20.27 37.17
C VAL A 30 -3.33 19.22 36.15
N HIS A 31 -4.24 18.34 36.54
CA HIS A 31 -4.99 17.51 35.60
C HIS A 31 -5.91 18.40 34.75
N ALA A 32 -5.47 18.73 33.54
CA ALA A 32 -6.36 19.25 32.51
C ALA A 32 -7.17 18.08 31.93
N ALA A 33 -8.39 17.92 32.43
CA ALA A 33 -9.44 17.18 31.74
C ALA A 33 -10.04 18.07 30.64
N GLY A 34 -10.13 17.56 29.43
CA GLY A 34 -11.08 18.05 28.42
C GLY A 34 -10.50 18.23 27.02
N GLY A 35 -11.13 17.53 26.06
CA GLY A 35 -11.12 17.91 24.65
C GLY A 35 -10.30 16.99 23.76
N GLY A 36 -10.97 15.98 23.20
CA GLY A 36 -10.40 15.11 22.18
C GLY A 36 -9.97 15.87 20.92
N ASN A 37 -9.14 15.17 20.14
CA ASN A 37 -8.66 15.51 18.80
C ASN A 37 -7.34 16.29 18.77
N GLY A 38 -6.30 15.72 19.38
CA GLY A 38 -4.90 16.09 19.13
C GLY A 38 -4.22 15.07 18.23
N PHE A 39 -3.58 15.55 17.17
CA PHE A 39 -2.77 14.76 16.24
C PHE A 39 -1.74 13.91 16.99
N MET A 40 -1.95 12.59 17.04
CA MET A 40 -0.97 11.67 17.59
C MET A 40 0.06 11.35 16.50
N ALA A 41 1.23 11.98 16.59
CA ALA A 41 2.39 11.64 15.79
C ALA A 41 2.82 10.19 16.11
N ALA A 42 2.69 9.30 15.13
CA ALA A 42 3.13 7.92 15.25
C ALA A 42 4.64 7.82 14.97
N SER A 43 5.46 8.13 15.95
CA SER A 43 6.89 7.82 15.89
C SER A 43 7.52 7.79 17.29
N ALA A 44 7.81 6.58 17.77
CA ALA A 44 9.06 6.19 18.43
C ALA A 44 8.85 4.82 19.12
N GLY A 45 9.24 3.74 18.44
CA GLY A 45 9.56 2.49 19.13
C GLY A 45 10.86 2.69 19.89
N GLY A 46 10.83 2.50 21.21
CA GLY A 46 12.04 2.43 22.04
C GLY A 46 12.86 1.15 21.75
N PRO A 47 14.09 1.03 22.30
CA PRO A 47 15.08 0.07 21.79
C PRO A 47 14.84 -1.41 22.12
N ASP A 48 13.83 -1.79 22.91
CA ASP A 48 13.73 -3.15 23.46
C ASP A 48 12.28 -3.69 23.51
N GLY A 49 11.62 -3.83 22.36
CA GLY A 49 10.29 -4.46 22.27
C GLY A 49 10.18 -5.41 21.07
N PRO A 50 9.64 -6.63 21.23
CA PRO A 50 9.52 -7.60 20.14
C PRO A 50 8.46 -7.11 19.15
N ASP A 51 8.81 -7.11 17.87
CA ASP A 51 7.96 -6.98 16.69
C ASP A 51 6.68 -6.14 16.86
N GLY A 52 6.78 -4.86 16.47
CA GLY A 52 5.60 -4.02 16.25
C GLY A 52 4.62 -4.67 15.25
N PRO A 53 3.34 -4.24 15.24
CA PRO A 53 2.28 -4.86 14.45
C PRO A 53 2.49 -4.57 12.96
N GLY A 54 3.38 -5.34 12.33
CA GLY A 54 3.46 -5.44 10.88
C GLY A 54 2.18 -6.07 10.32
N PRO A 55 1.87 -5.85 9.03
CA PRO A 55 0.71 -6.46 8.38
C PRO A 55 0.76 -7.98 8.58
N ASN A 56 -0.35 -8.57 9.03
CA ASN A 56 -0.51 -9.99 9.33
C ASN A 56 0.14 -10.86 8.24
N ARG A 57 1.38 -11.29 8.49
CA ARG A 57 2.04 -12.27 7.63
C ARG A 57 1.30 -13.59 7.79
N HIS A 58 0.97 -14.23 6.68
CA HIS A 58 0.42 -15.58 6.70
C HIS A 58 1.45 -16.51 7.37
N LYS A 59 1.23 -16.93 8.62
CA LYS A 59 2.22 -17.71 9.40
C LYS A 59 2.50 -19.13 8.87
N ALA A 60 2.11 -19.46 7.65
CA ALA A 60 2.37 -20.75 7.01
C ALA A 60 3.59 -20.65 6.09
N PRO A 61 4.36 -21.74 5.91
CA PRO A 61 5.45 -21.77 4.94
C PRO A 61 4.98 -21.50 3.50
N GLY A 62 5.82 -20.84 2.71
CA GLY A 62 5.56 -20.56 1.30
C GLY A 62 5.15 -19.11 1.02
N LEU A 63 4.29 -18.93 0.01
CA LEU A 63 3.82 -17.63 -0.45
C LEU A 63 3.03 -16.91 0.67
N GLN A 64 3.44 -15.69 0.98
CA GLN A 64 2.95 -14.86 2.09
C GLN A 64 1.96 -13.80 1.63
N GLY A 65 2.09 -13.37 0.38
CA GLY A 65 1.26 -12.35 -0.22
C GLY A 65 1.82 -11.88 -1.55
N ILE A 66 1.05 -11.06 -2.23
CA ILE A 66 1.44 -10.44 -3.49
C ILE A 66 1.20 -8.93 -3.45
N CYS A 67 1.91 -8.17 -4.29
CA CYS A 67 1.63 -6.77 -4.52
C CYS A 67 1.80 -6.41 -5.99
N ALA A 68 1.04 -5.42 -6.45
CA ALA A 68 1.20 -4.83 -7.77
C ALA A 68 2.42 -3.91 -7.78
N LEU A 69 3.22 -3.99 -8.83
CA LEU A 69 4.36 -3.12 -9.07
C LEU A 69 3.96 -2.11 -10.13
N CYS A 70 3.86 -0.86 -9.71
CA CYS A 70 3.34 0.22 -10.52
C CYS A 70 4.43 1.25 -10.85
N GLU A 71 4.26 1.90 -12.00
CA GLU A 71 5.03 3.07 -12.40
C GLU A 71 4.08 4.15 -12.93
N VAL A 72 4.35 5.40 -12.55
CA VAL A 72 3.60 6.56 -13.06
C VAL A 72 4.22 7.00 -14.38
N THR A 73 3.40 7.04 -15.42
CA THR A 73 3.79 7.44 -16.77
C THR A 73 2.98 8.66 -17.23
N GLY A 74 3.27 9.19 -18.43
CA GLY A 74 2.46 10.26 -19.03
C GLY A 74 0.99 9.88 -19.23
N GLY A 75 0.70 8.58 -19.41
CA GLY A 75 -0.64 8.03 -19.49
C GLY A 75 -1.26 7.61 -18.14
N GLY A 76 -0.63 8.01 -17.02
CA GLY A 76 -1.06 7.66 -15.67
C GLY A 76 -0.31 6.46 -15.08
N GLU A 77 -0.76 6.01 -13.91
CA GLU A 77 -0.19 4.86 -13.20
C GLU A 77 -0.53 3.54 -13.89
N LYS A 78 0.51 2.74 -14.16
CA LYS A 78 0.40 1.44 -14.86
C LYS A 78 1.00 0.33 -14.01
N VAL A 79 0.37 -0.84 -14.06
CA VAL A 79 0.90 -2.07 -13.45
C VAL A 79 1.89 -2.71 -14.43
N TYR A 80 3.15 -2.81 -14.02
CA TYR A 80 4.21 -3.44 -14.80
C TYR A 80 4.75 -4.73 -14.21
N GLY A 81 4.24 -5.16 -13.07
CA GLY A 81 4.53 -6.50 -12.57
C GLY A 81 3.79 -6.85 -11.31
N ILE A 82 4.06 -8.05 -10.82
CA ILE A 82 3.61 -8.54 -9.52
C ILE A 82 4.84 -9.02 -8.74
N ALA A 83 4.98 -8.59 -7.49
CA ALA A 83 5.93 -9.21 -6.57
C ALA A 83 5.21 -10.22 -5.68
N ALA A 84 5.64 -11.47 -5.76
CA ALA A 84 5.23 -12.56 -4.88
C ALA A 84 6.22 -12.67 -3.71
N GLU A 85 5.76 -12.43 -2.48
CA GLU A 85 6.59 -12.49 -1.27
C GLU A 85 6.53 -13.87 -0.64
N TYR A 86 7.67 -14.53 -0.50
CA TYR A 86 7.80 -15.78 0.23
C TYR A 86 8.28 -15.55 1.66
N ASP A 87 8.14 -16.58 2.50
CA ASP A 87 8.69 -16.63 3.86
C ASP A 87 10.21 -16.82 3.88
N ALA A 88 10.81 -17.27 2.77
CA ALA A 88 12.23 -17.51 2.62
C ALA A 88 12.77 -17.04 1.25
N ALA A 89 14.09 -16.92 1.14
CA ALA A 89 14.73 -16.57 -0.12
C ALA A 89 14.57 -17.68 -1.17
N ILE A 90 14.19 -17.29 -2.39
CA ILE A 90 13.89 -18.21 -3.49
C ILE A 90 15.12 -18.46 -4.35
N ASP A 91 15.28 -19.70 -4.81
CA ASP A 91 16.28 -20.09 -5.81
C ASP A 91 15.78 -19.69 -7.20
N PRO A 92 16.42 -18.70 -7.87
CA PRO A 92 15.99 -18.24 -9.19
C PRO A 92 16.10 -19.33 -10.26
N ALA A 93 16.96 -20.34 -10.09
CA ALA A 93 17.09 -21.44 -11.04
C ALA A 93 15.85 -22.35 -11.08
N SER A 94 14.97 -22.26 -10.08
CA SER A 94 13.68 -22.97 -10.06
C SER A 94 12.56 -22.25 -10.82
N LEU A 95 12.82 -21.03 -11.32
CA LEU A 95 11.81 -20.17 -11.93
C LEU A 95 11.84 -20.26 -13.45
N THR A 96 10.64 -20.24 -14.04
CA THR A 96 10.40 -20.22 -15.49
C THR A 96 9.25 -19.24 -15.76
N HIS A 97 9.10 -18.75 -16.99
CA HIS A 97 8.07 -17.74 -17.31
C HIS A 97 6.63 -18.22 -17.06
N ASP A 98 6.42 -19.54 -17.05
CA ASP A 98 5.15 -20.21 -16.77
C ASP A 98 5.09 -20.81 -15.34
N THR A 99 5.97 -20.35 -14.43
CA THR A 99 5.86 -20.68 -13.00
C THR A 99 4.59 -20.08 -12.39
N TYR A 100 4.11 -18.97 -12.95
CA TYR A 100 2.90 -18.28 -12.49
C TYR A 100 1.96 -17.93 -13.64
N THR A 101 0.67 -18.07 -13.37
CA THR A 101 -0.39 -17.41 -14.13
C THR A 101 -0.71 -16.08 -13.45
N THR A 102 -0.59 -14.99 -14.20
CA THR A 102 -0.82 -13.63 -13.72
C THR A 102 -1.95 -12.96 -14.47
N SER A 103 -2.76 -12.18 -13.76
CA SER A 103 -3.84 -11.39 -14.35
C SER A 103 -3.96 -10.03 -13.68
N VAL A 104 -4.45 -9.05 -14.45
CA VAL A 104 -4.71 -7.68 -14.00
C VAL A 104 -6.17 -7.35 -14.27
N PHE A 105 -6.84 -6.75 -13.30
CA PHE A 105 -8.22 -6.28 -13.51
C PHE A 105 -8.21 -5.02 -14.37
N PRO A 106 -9.10 -4.90 -15.38
CA PRO A 106 -9.30 -3.64 -16.09
C PRO A 106 -9.73 -2.53 -15.15
N ALA A 107 -9.33 -1.28 -15.42
CA ALA A 107 -9.83 -0.12 -14.69
C ALA A 107 -11.35 -0.02 -14.74
N ALA A 108 -11.94 0.67 -13.77
CA ALA A 108 -13.38 0.97 -13.76
C ALA A 108 -13.81 1.65 -15.07
N GLN A 109 -15.04 1.34 -15.52
CA GLN A 109 -15.56 1.93 -16.76
C GLN A 109 -15.66 3.45 -16.62
N GLY A 110 -15.10 4.18 -17.58
CA GLY A 110 -15.06 5.65 -17.56
C GLY A 110 -13.88 6.24 -16.77
N PHE A 111 -13.02 5.42 -16.16
CA PHE A 111 -11.76 5.89 -15.62
C PHE A 111 -10.85 6.41 -16.74
N PHE A 112 -10.32 7.61 -16.57
CA PHE A 112 -9.34 8.20 -17.48
C PHE A 112 -8.45 9.16 -16.68
N ALA A 113 -7.20 8.76 -16.48
CA ALA A 113 -6.26 9.43 -15.60
C ALA A 113 -6.22 10.96 -15.84
N GLY A 114 -6.48 11.71 -14.77
CA GLY A 114 -6.42 13.17 -14.77
C GLY A 114 -7.72 13.88 -15.16
N MET A 115 -8.81 13.15 -15.41
CA MET A 115 -10.13 13.76 -15.62
C MET A 115 -10.76 14.20 -14.30
N PRO A 116 -11.42 15.38 -14.27
CA PRO A 116 -12.23 15.76 -13.11
C PRO A 116 -13.34 14.72 -12.86
N HIS A 117 -13.55 14.38 -11.59
CA HIS A 117 -14.60 13.43 -11.16
C HIS A 117 -14.50 12.03 -11.78
N GLU A 118 -13.29 11.56 -12.09
CA GLU A 118 -13.09 10.18 -12.52
C GLU A 118 -13.57 9.18 -11.44
N PRO A 119 -14.14 8.03 -11.85
CA PRO A 119 -14.44 6.96 -10.91
C PRO A 119 -13.15 6.44 -10.25
N ASP A 120 -13.27 5.78 -9.10
CA ASP A 120 -12.12 5.06 -8.54
C ASP A 120 -11.66 4.00 -9.55
N LYS A 121 -10.40 4.10 -9.98
CA LYS A 121 -9.70 3.17 -10.88
C LYS A 121 -9.94 1.69 -10.52
N ASN A 122 -10.03 1.38 -9.23
CA ASN A 122 -10.12 0.03 -8.69
C ASN A 122 -11.55 -0.49 -8.49
N ASP A 123 -12.56 0.38 -8.62
CA ASP A 123 -13.99 0.06 -8.47
C ASP A 123 -14.56 -0.57 -9.75
N THR A 124 -14.00 -1.72 -10.09
CA THR A 124 -14.32 -2.50 -11.28
C THR A 124 -14.98 -3.83 -10.91
N THR A 125 -16.02 -4.19 -11.65
CA THR A 125 -16.69 -5.49 -11.59
C THR A 125 -16.25 -6.42 -12.74
N ALA A 126 -15.41 -5.93 -13.65
CA ALA A 126 -14.89 -6.71 -14.76
C ALA A 126 -14.03 -7.87 -14.25
N ALA A 127 -14.01 -8.97 -15.00
CA ALA A 127 -13.13 -10.10 -14.71
C ALA A 127 -11.65 -9.72 -14.95
N PRO A 128 -10.71 -10.31 -14.18
CA PRO A 128 -9.29 -10.09 -14.41
C PRO A 128 -8.86 -10.67 -15.76
N LYS A 129 -8.00 -9.95 -16.49
CA LYS A 129 -7.49 -10.38 -17.79
C LYS A 129 -6.07 -10.94 -17.64
N PRO A 130 -5.75 -12.11 -18.25
CA PRO A 130 -4.39 -12.65 -18.24
C PRO A 130 -3.38 -11.64 -18.76
N ARG A 131 -2.23 -11.56 -18.11
CA ARG A 131 -1.10 -10.72 -18.51
C ARG A 131 0.15 -11.58 -18.66
N PRO A 132 0.75 -11.66 -19.86
CA PRO A 132 1.96 -12.46 -20.06
C PRO A 132 3.16 -11.94 -19.28
N VAL A 133 3.91 -12.86 -18.67
CA VAL A 133 5.19 -12.59 -18.02
C VAL A 133 6.30 -12.55 -19.07
N VAL A 134 7.03 -11.43 -19.14
CA VAL A 134 8.15 -11.25 -20.08
C VAL A 134 9.51 -11.43 -19.41
N ALA A 135 9.58 -11.28 -18.09
CA ALA A 135 10.75 -11.59 -17.28
C ALA A 135 10.31 -12.09 -15.89
N ILE A 136 11.09 -13.01 -15.34
CA ILE A 136 10.92 -13.52 -13.99
C ILE A 136 12.27 -13.60 -13.28
N TYR A 137 12.36 -13.05 -12.08
CA TYR A 137 13.62 -12.99 -11.32
C TYR A 137 13.34 -12.82 -9.82
N THR A 138 14.35 -13.08 -9.00
CA THR A 138 14.27 -12.85 -7.54
C THR A 138 14.77 -11.45 -7.18
N SER A 139 14.21 -10.88 -6.10
CA SER A 139 14.54 -9.56 -5.61
C SER A 139 14.52 -9.51 -4.07
N ASP A 140 15.32 -8.63 -3.49
CA ASP A 140 15.39 -8.33 -2.05
C ASP A 140 14.23 -7.46 -1.57
N GLY A 141 13.59 -6.72 -2.48
CA GLY A 141 12.37 -5.94 -2.27
C GLY A 141 11.33 -6.10 -3.38
N PRO A 142 10.09 -5.64 -3.15
CA PRO A 142 9.02 -5.66 -4.15
C PRO A 142 9.21 -4.51 -5.16
N ALA A 143 10.21 -4.60 -6.02
CA ALA A 143 10.53 -3.55 -6.99
C ALA A 143 10.99 -4.14 -8.33
N ILE A 144 10.65 -3.45 -9.42
CA ILE A 144 11.17 -3.77 -10.76
C ILE A 144 12.63 -3.33 -10.84
N ARG A 145 13.49 -4.25 -11.31
CA ARG A 145 14.92 -4.00 -11.47
C ARG A 145 15.25 -3.65 -12.92
N PRO A 146 16.00 -2.57 -13.18
CA PRO A 146 16.39 -2.21 -14.55
C PRO A 146 17.25 -3.27 -15.25
N ASP A 147 18.04 -4.04 -14.49
CA ASP A 147 18.92 -5.09 -15.00
C ASP A 147 18.22 -6.44 -15.21
N ARG A 148 17.00 -6.59 -14.64
CA ARG A 148 16.23 -7.84 -14.55
C ARG A 148 17.04 -9.03 -14.06
N GLN A 149 18.10 -8.77 -13.29
CA GLN A 149 18.95 -9.82 -12.75
C GLN A 149 18.40 -10.27 -11.41
N SER A 150 18.44 -11.58 -11.19
CA SER A 150 18.10 -12.18 -9.92
C SER A 150 19.12 -11.80 -8.86
N VAL A 151 18.64 -11.33 -7.72
CA VAL A 151 19.43 -11.18 -6.48
C VAL A 151 18.83 -12.05 -5.39
N THR A 152 19.62 -12.37 -4.37
CA THR A 152 19.13 -13.12 -3.22
C THR A 152 18.01 -12.35 -2.53
N GLY A 153 16.85 -12.97 -2.40
CA GLY A 153 15.72 -12.35 -1.73
C GLY A 153 14.47 -13.21 -1.75
N ARG A 154 13.48 -12.77 -0.98
CA ARG A 154 12.21 -13.48 -0.78
C ARG A 154 11.13 -13.08 -1.78
N TYR A 155 11.38 -12.05 -2.60
CA TYR A 155 10.44 -11.62 -3.61
C TYR A 155 10.76 -12.30 -4.94
N VAL A 156 9.73 -12.82 -5.59
CA VAL A 156 9.79 -13.19 -7.01
C VAL A 156 9.02 -12.14 -7.78
N ILE A 157 9.68 -11.52 -8.75
CA ILE A 157 9.11 -10.48 -9.60
C ILE A 157 8.68 -11.13 -10.90
N THR A 158 7.39 -11.02 -11.24
CA THR A 158 6.87 -11.30 -12.57
C THR A 158 6.64 -9.98 -13.29
N GLU A 159 7.50 -9.67 -14.24
CA GLU A 159 7.47 -8.41 -14.98
C GLU A 159 6.67 -8.56 -16.27
N PHE A 160 5.87 -7.55 -16.58
CA PHE A 160 5.05 -7.44 -17.78
C PHE A 160 5.73 -6.56 -18.82
N ARG A 161 5.27 -6.64 -20.07
CA ARG A 161 5.76 -5.75 -21.12
C ARG A 161 5.43 -4.30 -20.78
N HIS A 162 6.43 -3.43 -20.80
CA HIS A 162 6.23 -1.99 -20.73
C HIS A 162 5.69 -1.43 -22.05
N ASP A 163 4.84 -0.41 -21.95
CA ASP A 163 4.39 0.32 -23.12
C ASP A 163 5.57 1.10 -23.73
N PRO A 164 5.82 1.00 -25.05
CA PRO A 164 6.87 1.79 -25.70
C PRO A 164 6.51 3.29 -25.75
N ASP A 165 5.23 3.60 -25.79
CA ASP A 165 4.70 4.95 -25.68
C ASP A 165 4.10 5.15 -24.28
N LEU A 166 4.84 5.87 -23.45
CA LEU A 166 4.47 6.14 -22.06
C LEU A 166 3.30 7.13 -21.92
N SER A 167 2.82 7.73 -23.00
CA SER A 167 1.65 8.62 -22.99
C SER A 167 0.31 7.90 -23.14
N VAL A 168 0.33 6.63 -23.56
CA VAL A 168 -0.89 5.84 -23.74
C VAL A 168 -1.63 5.74 -22.39
N PRO A 169 -2.90 6.14 -22.29
CA PRO A 169 -3.65 6.07 -21.04
C PRO A 169 -3.66 4.67 -20.45
N THR A 170 -3.56 4.57 -19.13
CA THR A 170 -3.72 3.30 -18.42
C THR A 170 -5.15 2.77 -18.57
N THR A 171 -5.28 1.47 -18.81
CA THR A 171 -6.56 0.75 -18.90
C THR A 171 -6.71 -0.30 -17.81
N ASP A 172 -5.70 -0.43 -16.97
CA ASP A 172 -5.61 -1.42 -15.91
C ASP A 172 -5.92 -0.75 -14.58
N SER A 173 -6.53 -1.50 -13.67
CA SER A 173 -6.58 -1.15 -12.25
C SER A 173 -5.31 -1.62 -11.53
N ASP A 174 -5.18 -1.30 -10.26
CA ASP A 174 -4.05 -1.74 -9.44
C ASP A 174 -4.30 -3.13 -8.81
N ARG A 175 -5.46 -3.74 -9.13
CA ARG A 175 -5.83 -5.06 -8.65
C ARG A 175 -5.21 -6.12 -9.55
N VAL A 176 -4.49 -7.05 -8.94
CA VAL A 176 -3.80 -8.15 -9.61
C VAL A 176 -4.11 -9.48 -8.94
N THR A 177 -4.02 -10.55 -9.72
CA THR A 177 -4.07 -11.92 -9.21
C THR A 177 -2.91 -12.74 -9.72
N LEU A 178 -2.49 -13.71 -8.91
CA LEU A 178 -1.42 -14.64 -9.23
C LEU A 178 -1.75 -16.05 -8.73
N THR A 179 -1.47 -17.05 -9.56
CA THR A 179 -1.53 -18.47 -9.21
C THR A 179 -0.15 -19.08 -9.44
N GLN A 180 0.31 -19.95 -8.54
CA GLN A 180 1.59 -20.64 -8.67
C GLN A 180 1.38 -22.00 -9.36
N ASP A 181 1.66 -22.09 -10.65
CA ASP A 181 1.39 -23.27 -11.47
C ASP A 181 2.50 -24.32 -11.41
N LYS A 182 3.71 -23.92 -11.01
CA LYS A 182 4.86 -24.82 -10.83
C LYS A 182 5.42 -24.77 -9.42
N SER A 183 6.14 -25.81 -9.05
CA SER A 183 6.88 -25.82 -7.80
C SER A 183 8.00 -24.78 -7.83
N VAL A 184 8.20 -24.09 -6.71
CA VAL A 184 9.27 -23.11 -6.50
C VAL A 184 10.19 -23.64 -5.40
N ARG A 185 11.50 -23.45 -5.56
CA ARG A 185 12.50 -23.92 -4.59
C ARG A 185 13.07 -22.75 -3.80
N THR A 186 13.29 -22.94 -2.50
CA THR A 186 14.06 -21.98 -1.69
C THR A 186 15.55 -22.21 -1.88
N THR A 187 16.36 -21.20 -1.57
CA THR A 187 17.83 -21.33 -1.53
C THR A 187 18.31 -22.40 -0.54
N GLY A 188 17.52 -22.68 0.51
CA GLY A 188 17.75 -23.77 1.46
C GLY A 188 17.31 -25.16 0.98
N GLY A 189 16.81 -25.29 -0.26
CA GLY A 189 16.41 -26.56 -0.88
C GLY A 189 14.98 -27.02 -0.59
N VAL A 190 14.20 -26.25 0.18
CA VAL A 190 12.78 -26.55 0.42
C VAL A 190 11.98 -26.32 -0.85
N VAL A 191 11.04 -27.20 -1.16
CA VAL A 191 10.17 -27.09 -2.34
C VAL A 191 8.77 -26.69 -1.92
N TYR A 192 8.30 -25.55 -2.42
CA TYR A 192 6.91 -25.13 -2.35
C TYR A 192 6.18 -25.64 -3.57
N ALA A 193 5.27 -26.59 -3.37
CA ALA A 193 4.48 -27.18 -4.45
C ALA A 193 3.60 -26.14 -5.16
N ALA A 194 3.31 -26.40 -6.44
CA ALA A 194 2.27 -25.68 -7.16
C ALA A 194 0.95 -25.68 -6.38
N SER A 195 0.18 -24.61 -6.52
CA SER A 195 -1.07 -24.43 -5.81
C SER A 195 -2.12 -23.76 -6.69
N LYS A 196 -3.36 -24.24 -6.62
CA LYS A 196 -4.52 -23.65 -7.31
C LYS A 196 -5.08 -22.43 -6.56
N THR A 197 -4.50 -22.06 -5.42
CA THR A 197 -4.91 -20.88 -4.67
C THR A 197 -4.64 -19.63 -5.50
N VAL A 198 -5.71 -18.88 -5.80
CA VAL A 198 -5.61 -17.57 -6.43
C VAL A 198 -5.27 -16.53 -5.35
N TRP A 199 -4.10 -15.93 -5.46
CA TRP A 199 -3.68 -14.82 -4.62
C TRP A 199 -4.18 -13.51 -5.22
N SER A 200 -4.57 -12.57 -4.35
CA SER A 200 -5.03 -11.23 -4.72
C SER A 200 -4.30 -10.20 -3.86
N ASN A 201 -3.89 -9.09 -4.46
CA ASN A 201 -3.33 -7.96 -3.70
C ASN A 201 -4.42 -7.07 -3.08
N ALA A 202 -5.69 -7.25 -3.48
CA ALA A 202 -6.83 -6.53 -2.92
C ALA A 202 -7.25 -7.19 -1.60
N GLY A 203 -7.36 -6.39 -0.53
CA GLY A 203 -7.79 -6.84 0.79
C GLY A 203 -8.64 -5.81 1.51
N ARG A 204 -9.10 -6.16 2.74
CA ARG A 204 -9.98 -5.30 3.57
C ARG A 204 -9.39 -3.94 3.92
N ARG A 205 -8.07 -3.76 3.80
CA ARG A 205 -7.34 -2.52 4.12
C ARG A 205 -6.84 -1.78 2.87
N GLY A 206 -7.38 -2.13 1.69
CA GLY A 206 -6.94 -1.60 0.41
C GLY A 206 -6.03 -2.56 -0.37
N ASN A 207 -5.57 -2.09 -1.53
CA ASN A 207 -4.69 -2.84 -2.42
C ASN A 207 -3.24 -2.71 -1.94
N ARG A 208 -2.49 -3.81 -1.96
CA ARG A 208 -1.03 -3.77 -1.77
C ARG A 208 -0.38 -3.38 -3.10
N VAL A 209 0.13 -2.16 -3.17
CA VAL A 209 0.73 -1.54 -4.36
C VAL A 209 2.07 -0.93 -3.96
N VAL A 210 3.05 -1.03 -4.84
CA VAL A 210 4.34 -0.32 -4.73
C VAL A 210 4.50 0.55 -5.96
N ILE A 211 4.72 1.85 -5.76
CA ILE A 211 4.83 2.80 -6.87
C ILE A 211 6.28 3.26 -6.98
N ARG A 212 6.91 2.92 -8.11
CA ARG A 212 8.28 3.33 -8.40
C ARG A 212 8.38 4.86 -8.41
N GLY A 213 9.31 5.39 -7.61
CA GLY A 213 9.64 6.82 -7.57
C GLY A 213 8.83 7.66 -6.58
N VAL A 214 7.93 7.05 -5.81
CA VAL A 214 7.16 7.75 -4.75
C VAL A 214 7.59 7.30 -3.34
N ASP A 215 8.02 6.05 -3.18
CA ASP A 215 8.33 5.45 -1.88
C ASP A 215 9.83 5.49 -1.47
N ALA A 216 10.62 6.41 -2.05
CA ALA A 216 12.08 6.50 -1.83
C ALA A 216 12.51 7.76 -1.04
#